data_AF-A0AAZ3P117-F1
#
_entry.id   AF-A0AAZ3P117-F1
#
_cell.length_a   1.000
_cell.length_b   1.000
_cell.length_c   1.000
_cell.angle_alpha   90.00
_cell.angle_beta   90.00
_cell.angle_gamma   90.00
#
_symmetry.space_group_name_H-M   'P 1'
#
loop_
_entity.id
_entity.type
_entity.pdbx_description
1 polymer ?
#
loop_
_entity_poly.entity_id
_entity_poly.type
_entity_poly.pdbx_seq_one_letter_code
_entity_poly.pdbx_strand_id
1 'polypeptide(L)'
;MRGSSSYGDRDRDRGRDRGPRFGSSSWGGPPPMKKFGNPGERLRKKKWDLDELPKFEKNFYNEHPELQRMTQFRRRKEITVRGTGCPRAITGFHQAQFPRK
;
A
#
# COMPACT_ATOMS: atom_id res chain seq x y z
N MET A 1 -47.54 9.71 24.60
CA MET A 1 -48.14 10.58 25.64
C MET A 1 -47.68 10.07 27.03
N ARG A 2 -47.87 10.87 28.08
CA ARG A 2 -47.42 10.65 29.49
C ARG A 2 -47.76 9.25 30.03
N GLY A 3 -46.89 8.61 30.82
CA GLY A 3 -46.96 8.56 32.30
C GLY A 3 -47.64 7.24 32.74
N SER A 4 -47.41 6.59 33.89
CA SER A 4 -46.63 6.82 35.13
C SER A 4 -46.15 5.42 35.67
N SER A 5 -45.62 5.13 36.87
CA SER A 5 -45.56 5.84 38.16
C SER A 5 -44.43 5.33 39.09
N SER A 6 -44.54 5.62 40.38
CA SER A 6 -43.69 5.30 41.55
C SER A 6 -43.61 3.80 41.94
N TYR A 7 -42.50 3.39 42.59
CA TYR A 7 -42.41 2.89 43.98
C TYR A 7 -41.05 2.24 44.22
N GLY A 8 -40.28 2.67 45.23
CA GLY A 8 -38.92 2.16 45.41
C GLY A 8 -38.09 2.82 46.52
N ASP A 9 -38.68 3.07 47.69
CA ASP A 9 -37.92 3.33 48.91
C ASP A 9 -36.84 2.28 49.12
N ARG A 10 -35.58 2.73 49.23
CA ARG A 10 -34.49 1.98 49.86
C ARG A 10 -33.50 2.94 50.50
N ASP A 11 -33.81 3.29 51.75
CA ASP A 11 -32.81 3.68 52.71
C ASP A 11 -31.62 2.71 52.64
N ARG A 12 -30.42 3.28 52.47
CA ARG A 12 -29.16 2.56 52.60
C ARG A 12 -28.26 3.24 53.62
N ASP A 13 -28.79 3.42 54.82
CA ASP A 13 -27.99 3.51 56.02
C ASP A 13 -27.30 2.17 56.30
N ARG A 14 -26.15 1.99 55.63
CA ARG A 14 -25.06 1.14 56.11
C ARG A 14 -23.76 1.88 55.91
N GLY A 15 -23.25 2.43 57.00
CA GLY A 15 -21.98 3.12 57.02
C GLY A 15 -20.86 2.25 56.46
N ARG A 16 -19.95 2.89 55.71
CA ARG A 16 -18.62 2.35 55.50
C ARG A 16 -17.60 3.46 55.71
N ASP A 17 -17.01 3.42 56.89
CA ASP A 17 -15.93 4.26 57.35
C ASP A 17 -14.77 4.41 56.36
N ARG A 18 -14.20 5.62 56.36
CA ARG A 18 -12.79 5.92 56.09
C ARG A 18 -12.22 5.51 54.72
N GLY A 19 -12.32 6.42 53.75
CA GLY A 19 -11.32 6.62 52.69
C GLY A 19 -10.86 8.08 52.71
N PRO A 20 -9.56 8.39 52.64
CA PRO A 20 -9.07 9.75 52.87
C PRO A 20 -9.43 10.69 51.71
N ARG A 21 -9.91 11.89 52.06
CA ARG A 21 -9.88 13.04 51.14
C ARG A 21 -8.43 13.46 50.93
N PHE A 22 -7.92 13.32 49.71
CA PHE A 22 -6.78 14.11 49.27
C PHE A 22 -7.11 14.76 47.92
N GLY A 23 -7.20 16.08 47.92
CA GLY A 23 -7.26 16.86 46.69
C GLY A 23 -5.86 17.25 46.25
N SER A 24 -5.71 17.55 44.95
CA SER A 24 -4.62 18.34 44.38
C SER A 24 -3.18 17.97 44.79
N SER A 25 -2.54 17.13 43.98
CA SER A 25 -1.12 17.32 43.66
C SER A 25 -0.85 17.01 42.19
N SER A 26 -0.26 18.00 41.51
CA SER A 26 0.46 17.81 40.25
C SER A 26 1.69 16.89 40.45
N TRP A 27 2.41 16.63 39.36
CA TRP A 27 3.72 15.93 39.26
C TRP A 27 3.69 14.39 39.20
N GLY A 28 4.38 13.84 38.19
CA GLY A 28 5.00 12.51 38.30
C GLY A 28 4.51 11.39 37.39
N GLY A 29 3.62 11.62 36.42
CA GLY A 29 3.37 10.62 35.38
C GLY A 29 4.64 10.36 34.54
N PRO A 30 4.98 9.09 34.18
CA PRO A 30 6.15 8.81 33.35
C PRO A 30 6.07 9.62 32.05
N PRO A 31 7.19 10.17 31.55
CA PRO A 31 7.19 11.07 30.40
C PRO A 31 6.47 10.38 29.24
N PRO A 32 5.54 11.07 28.55
CA PRO A 32 4.75 10.43 27.50
C PRO A 32 5.71 9.84 26.49
N MET A 33 5.68 8.50 26.35
CA MET A 33 6.47 7.80 25.34
C MET A 33 6.30 8.56 24.04
N LYS A 34 7.41 9.07 23.48
CA LYS A 34 7.37 9.80 22.21
C LYS A 34 6.75 8.85 21.19
N LYS A 35 5.46 9.03 20.94
CA LYS A 35 4.75 8.40 19.84
C LYS A 35 5.38 8.95 18.59
N PHE A 36 6.39 8.24 18.09
CA PHE A 36 6.88 8.45 16.74
C PHE A 36 5.64 8.36 15.85
N GLY A 37 5.32 9.47 15.18
CA GLY A 37 4.15 9.56 14.31
C GLY A 37 4.17 8.42 13.28
N ASN A 38 3.00 8.07 12.75
CA ASN A 38 2.84 6.87 11.94
C ASN A 38 3.94 6.79 10.87
N PRO A 39 4.68 5.67 10.74
CA PRO A 39 5.75 5.55 9.75
C PRO A 39 5.25 5.92 8.35
N GLY A 40 5.71 7.07 7.85
CA GLY A 40 5.24 7.65 6.59
C GLY A 40 4.47 8.97 6.67
N GLU A 41 4.06 9.43 7.87
CA GLU A 41 3.26 10.65 8.06
C GLU A 41 3.94 11.93 7.55
N ARG A 42 5.28 11.94 7.51
CA ARG A 42 6.10 13.05 6.96
C ARG A 42 6.50 12.87 5.50
N LEU A 43 6.08 11.79 4.84
CA LEU A 43 6.39 11.56 3.43
C LEU A 43 5.52 12.47 2.54
N ARG A 44 6.16 13.20 1.63
CA ARG A 44 5.46 13.97 0.62
C ARG A 44 4.83 13.01 -0.39
N LYS A 45 3.52 13.16 -0.65
CA LYS A 45 2.86 12.48 -1.77
C LYS A 45 3.53 12.93 -3.06
N LYS A 46 4.10 12.01 -3.84
CA LYS A 46 4.67 12.32 -5.15
C LYS A 46 3.54 12.68 -6.10
N LYS A 47 3.48 13.95 -6.52
CA LYS A 47 2.73 14.33 -7.71
C LYS A 47 3.53 13.88 -8.94
N TRP A 48 2.85 13.23 -9.87
CA TRP A 48 3.36 12.97 -11.21
C TRP A 48 2.61 13.92 -12.13
N ASP A 49 3.26 15.02 -12.50
CA ASP A 49 2.78 15.84 -13.59
C ASP A 49 3.21 15.14 -14.89
N LEU A 50 2.26 14.84 -15.77
CA LEU A 50 2.53 14.11 -17.01
C LEU A 50 3.03 15.03 -18.13
N ASP A 51 2.82 16.34 -18.00
CA ASP A 51 3.21 17.35 -18.97
C ASP A 51 4.64 17.88 -18.69
N GLU A 52 5.06 17.92 -17.41
CA GLU A 52 6.44 18.25 -17.02
C GLU A 52 7.44 17.09 -17.25
N LEU A 53 6.99 15.86 -17.48
CA LEU A 53 7.87 14.71 -17.65
C LEU A 53 8.58 14.73 -19.03
N PRO A 54 9.92 14.58 -19.07
CA PRO A 54 10.64 14.45 -20.33
C PRO A 54 10.12 13.29 -21.17
N LYS A 55 9.71 13.60 -22.41
CA LYS A 55 9.26 12.60 -23.37
C LYS A 55 10.45 11.73 -23.78
N PHE A 56 10.26 10.41 -23.76
CA PHE A 56 11.23 9.44 -24.22
C PHE A 56 10.54 8.43 -25.14
N GLU A 57 11.25 7.97 -26.16
CA GLU A 57 10.81 6.85 -26.97
C GLU A 57 10.95 5.55 -26.16
N LYS A 58 9.99 4.62 -26.33
CA LYS A 58 9.97 3.32 -25.62
C LYS A 58 10.02 2.13 -26.57
N ASN A 59 9.58 2.31 -27.82
CA ASN A 59 9.34 1.23 -28.77
C ASN A 59 10.50 1.11 -29.76
N PHE A 60 11.71 0.86 -29.24
CA PHE A 60 12.92 0.66 -30.07
C PHE A 60 13.00 -0.72 -30.75
N TYR A 61 12.09 -1.64 -30.42
CA TYR A 61 12.13 -3.01 -30.95
C TYR A 61 11.72 -3.05 -32.42
N ASN A 62 12.63 -3.47 -33.29
CA ASN A 62 12.35 -3.73 -34.71
C ASN A 62 12.54 -5.24 -35.01
N GLU A 63 11.52 -5.90 -35.55
CA GLU A 63 11.52 -7.36 -35.70
C GLU A 63 12.46 -7.83 -36.82
N HIS A 64 13.36 -8.78 -36.52
CA HIS A 64 14.24 -9.37 -37.54
C HIS A 64 13.43 -10.15 -38.59
N PRO A 65 13.69 -9.99 -39.92
CA PRO A 65 12.87 -10.60 -40.98
C PRO A 65 12.66 -12.12 -40.86
N GLU A 66 13.63 -12.84 -40.31
CA GLU A 66 13.54 -14.29 -40.09
C GLU A 66 12.44 -14.68 -39.08
N LEU A 67 12.17 -13.84 -38.09
CA LEU A 67 11.13 -14.09 -37.08
C LEU A 67 9.74 -14.09 -37.70
N GLN A 68 9.53 -13.30 -38.78
CA GLN A 68 8.26 -13.28 -39.50
C GLN A 68 7.87 -14.63 -40.12
N ARG A 69 8.85 -15.50 -40.38
CA ARG A 69 8.63 -16.87 -40.90
C ARG A 69 8.43 -17.92 -39.80
N MET A 70 8.71 -17.59 -38.54
CA MET A 70 8.74 -18.54 -37.43
C MET A 70 7.52 -18.41 -36.52
N THR A 71 6.64 -19.41 -36.49
CA THR A 71 5.42 -19.42 -35.64
C THR A 71 5.42 -20.52 -34.56
N GLN A 72 6.18 -21.61 -34.76
CA GLN A 72 6.10 -22.80 -33.90
C GLN A 72 7.05 -22.80 -32.68
N PHE A 73 8.00 -21.87 -32.59
CA PHE A 73 9.06 -21.90 -31.57
C PHE A 73 8.52 -21.92 -30.13
N ARG A 74 7.47 -21.14 -29.83
CA ARG A 74 6.85 -21.09 -28.51
C ARG A 74 6.39 -22.47 -28.01
N ARG A 75 5.74 -23.27 -28.86
CA ARG A 75 5.31 -24.65 -28.51
C ARG A 75 6.49 -25.58 -28.26
N ARG A 76 7.54 -25.51 -29.10
CA ARG A 76 8.75 -26.35 -28.98
C ARG A 76 9.62 -26.05 -27.75
N LYS A 77 9.38 -24.92 -27.09
CA LYS A 77 10.09 -24.46 -25.89
C LYS A 77 9.17 -24.26 -24.68
N GLU A 78 7.94 -24.79 -24.75
CA GLU A 78 6.94 -24.74 -23.67
C GLU A 78 6.58 -23.30 -23.21
N ILE A 79 6.84 -22.31 -24.06
CA ILE A 79 6.60 -20.89 -23.78
C ILE A 79 5.11 -20.58 -23.93
N THR A 80 4.45 -20.32 -22.80
CA THR A 80 3.07 -19.85 -22.77
C THR A 80 3.03 -18.33 -22.62
N VAL A 81 2.19 -17.66 -23.42
CA VAL A 81 1.99 -16.20 -23.39
C VAL A 81 0.54 -15.90 -23.03
N ARG A 82 0.32 -14.91 -22.16
CA ARG A 82 -1.01 -14.35 -21.87
C ARG A 82 -1.05 -12.90 -22.33
N GLY A 83 -2.16 -12.50 -22.96
CA GLY A 83 -2.35 -11.16 -23.54
C GLY A 83 -2.09 -11.09 -25.05
N THR A 84 -2.58 -10.02 -25.67
CA THR A 84 -2.43 -9.70 -27.10
C THR A 84 -1.21 -8.82 -27.34
N GLY A 85 -0.73 -8.73 -28.60
CA GLY A 85 0.39 -7.84 -28.96
C GLY A 85 1.78 -8.30 -28.53
N CYS A 86 1.96 -9.54 -28.03
CA CYS A 86 3.27 -10.05 -27.64
C CYS A 86 4.17 -10.37 -28.86
N PRO A 87 5.35 -9.72 -29.01
CA PRO A 87 6.29 -9.93 -30.13
C PRO A 87 6.73 -11.38 -30.29
N ARG A 88 7.18 -11.76 -31.50
CA ARG A 88 7.60 -13.15 -31.76
C ARG A 88 8.82 -13.52 -30.92
N ALA A 89 8.92 -14.82 -30.62
CA ALA A 89 10.02 -15.32 -29.82
C ALA A 89 11.32 -15.32 -30.64
N ILE A 90 12.33 -14.62 -30.12
CA ILE A 90 13.68 -14.58 -30.69
C ILE A 90 14.34 -15.94 -30.58
N THR A 91 15.05 -16.37 -31.62
CA THR A 91 15.72 -17.69 -31.70
C THR A 91 17.24 -17.63 -31.57
N GLY A 92 17.87 -16.49 -31.83
CA GLY A 92 19.32 -16.29 -31.70
C GLY A 92 19.72 -14.84 -31.40
N PHE A 93 20.88 -14.64 -30.77
CA PHE A 93 21.31 -13.34 -30.24
C PHE A 93 21.44 -12.21 -31.29
N HIS A 94 21.80 -12.54 -32.53
CA HIS A 94 21.92 -11.53 -33.61
C HIS A 94 20.56 -10.88 -33.96
N GLN A 95 19.46 -11.59 -33.72
CA GLN A 95 18.09 -11.11 -33.99
C GLN A 95 17.59 -10.12 -32.92
N ALA A 96 18.32 -9.96 -31.80
CA ALA A 96 17.97 -9.09 -30.68
C ALA A 96 18.56 -7.67 -30.76
N GLN A 97 19.24 -7.32 -31.87
CA GLN A 97 19.76 -5.97 -32.14
C GLN A 97 20.68 -5.40 -31.04
N PHE A 98 21.39 -6.28 -30.32
CA PHE A 98 22.37 -5.84 -29.33
C PHE A 98 23.52 -5.06 -29.99
N PRO A 99 23.99 -3.96 -29.39
CA PRO A 99 25.14 -3.22 -29.90
C PRO A 99 26.40 -4.09 -29.87
N ARG A 100 27.26 -3.92 -30.87
CA ARG A 100 28.62 -4.48 -30.83
C ARG A 100 29.44 -3.74 -29.77
N LYS A 101 30.23 -4.50 -29.03
CA LYS A 101 31.34 -3.96 -28.23
C LYS A 101 32.49 -3.55 -29.14
#